data_AF-A0A7S2PTQ1-F1
#
_entry.id   AF-A0A7S2PTQ1-F1
#
_cell.length_a   1.000
_cell.length_b   1.000
_cell.length_c   1.000
_cell.angle_alpha   90.00
_cell.angle_beta   90.00
_cell.angle_gamma   90.00
#
_symmetry.space_group_name_H-M   'P 1'
#
loop_
_entity.id
_entity.type
_entity.pdbx_description
1 polymer ?
#
loop_
_entity_poly.entity_id
_entity_poly.type
_entity_poly.pdbx_seq_one_letter_code
_entity_poly.pdbx_strand_id
1 'polypeptide(L)'
;MLLAEGILLHVDSEACVFDRIWCCFEIYVSLTRPELALDIVAWRDDGSSRRPVLLSEDTLPDESTRTQVLREEAFPIAMLQRGLRTRLQDGHATVQHDRRVILDYIAGSVDQANASLHGLLARVAWRPALMRGLVEDFDQDQPGTLSLARVLHDDVMNPRLHLNLSFLDVVNRLALQAVCEGFPANLTDLKLAFQSCVHVDDDGFELLSVHLPTGLKVFHLDCIGCQGITNHGLALLAKGLPRGLAELTLNFDGCESISEEGIRAMTRALPRTVKKFRGTFHGTPANCGFASLHELRVYAAGNKRMLQLYKNLM
;
A
#
# COMPACT_ATOMS: atom_id res chain seq x y z
N MET A 1 -8.12 -18.21 -29.52
CA MET A 1 -8.42 -16.79 -29.28
C MET A 1 -7.69 -16.42 -28.00
N LEU A 2 -6.76 -15.47 -28.05
CA LEU A 2 -6.10 -14.98 -26.84
C LEU A 2 -7.15 -14.21 -26.03
N LEU A 3 -7.24 -14.50 -24.73
CA LEU A 3 -8.10 -13.77 -23.81
C LEU A 3 -7.41 -12.45 -23.43
N ALA A 4 -8.19 -11.42 -23.12
CA ALA A 4 -7.66 -10.17 -22.59
C ALA A 4 -7.02 -10.41 -21.21
N GLU A 5 -5.94 -9.70 -20.91
CA GLU A 5 -5.21 -9.78 -19.63
C GLU A 5 -5.77 -8.80 -18.57
N GLY A 6 -6.71 -7.94 -18.96
CA GLY A 6 -7.29 -6.93 -18.08
C GLY A 6 -8.04 -5.85 -18.84
N ILE A 7 -8.39 -4.79 -18.12
CA ILE A 7 -9.14 -3.63 -18.61
C ILE A 7 -8.41 -2.36 -18.22
N LEU A 8 -8.31 -1.43 -19.17
CA LEU A 8 -7.92 -0.04 -18.93
C LEU A 8 -9.18 0.83 -18.94
N LEU A 9 -9.62 1.29 -17.77
CA LEU A 9 -10.80 2.12 -17.61
C LEU A 9 -10.45 3.59 -17.85
N HIS A 10 -11.04 4.20 -18.88
CA HIS A 10 -10.88 5.64 -19.13
C HIS A 10 -11.97 6.45 -18.43
N VAL A 11 -11.60 7.23 -17.42
CA VAL A 11 -12.51 8.11 -16.66
C VAL A 11 -12.48 9.51 -17.30
N ASP A 12 -13.61 9.90 -17.89
CA ASP A 12 -13.81 11.25 -18.43
C ASP A 12 -14.04 12.29 -17.31
N SER A 13 -14.17 13.57 -17.66
CA SER A 13 -14.35 14.64 -16.67
C SER A 13 -15.64 14.53 -15.86
N GLU A 14 -16.61 13.77 -16.34
CA GLU A 14 -17.87 13.52 -15.65
C GLU A 14 -17.91 12.15 -14.94
N ALA A 15 -16.85 11.36 -15.08
CA ALA A 15 -16.76 9.99 -14.60
C ALA A 15 -17.92 9.10 -15.10
N CYS A 16 -18.43 9.34 -16.32
CA CYS A 16 -19.61 8.66 -16.88
C CYS A 16 -19.49 7.13 -16.91
N VAL A 17 -18.26 6.60 -16.91
CA VAL A 17 -18.02 5.15 -16.87
C VAL A 17 -18.60 4.48 -15.64
N PHE A 18 -18.73 5.20 -14.53
CA PHE A 18 -19.34 4.69 -13.31
C PHE A 18 -20.87 4.65 -13.34
N ASP A 19 -21.50 5.35 -14.29
CA ASP A 19 -22.95 5.41 -14.45
C ASP A 19 -23.48 4.40 -15.48
N ARG A 20 -22.60 3.67 -16.17
CA ARG A 20 -22.94 2.76 -17.26
C ARG A 20 -22.84 1.31 -16.80
N ILE A 21 -23.96 0.59 -16.77
CA ILE A 21 -24.01 -0.77 -16.20
C ILE A 21 -23.05 -1.76 -16.88
N TRP A 22 -22.79 -1.59 -18.19
CA TRP A 22 -21.82 -2.41 -18.91
C TRP A 22 -20.37 -2.14 -18.45
N CYS A 23 -20.02 -0.89 -18.19
CA CYS A 23 -18.72 -0.54 -17.60
C CYS A 23 -18.62 -1.01 -16.15
N CYS A 24 -19.69 -0.87 -15.36
CA CYS A 24 -19.74 -1.43 -14.00
C CYS A 24 -19.57 -2.96 -14.00
N PHE A 25 -20.15 -3.64 -14.98
CA PHE A 25 -19.99 -5.08 -15.17
C PHE A 25 -18.55 -5.46 -15.53
N GLU A 26 -17.91 -4.72 -16.43
CA GLU A 26 -16.50 -4.89 -16.77
C GLU A 26 -15.59 -4.72 -15.55
N ILE A 27 -15.81 -3.66 -14.76
CA ILE A 27 -15.12 -3.42 -13.48
C ILE A 27 -15.34 -4.60 -12.53
N TYR A 28 -16.59 -5.03 -12.34
CA TYR A 28 -16.93 -6.18 -11.50
C TYR A 28 -16.19 -7.45 -11.94
N VAL A 29 -16.17 -7.73 -13.24
CA VAL A 29 -15.51 -8.91 -13.80
C VAL A 29 -14.00 -8.84 -13.55
N SER A 30 -13.37 -7.68 -13.71
CA SER A 30 -11.94 -7.53 -13.39
C SER A 30 -11.66 -7.70 -11.89
N LEU A 31 -12.48 -7.14 -11.01
CA LEU A 31 -12.26 -7.21 -9.55
C LEU A 31 -12.52 -8.60 -8.96
N THR A 32 -13.41 -9.38 -9.57
CA THR A 32 -13.76 -10.73 -9.09
C THR A 32 -12.91 -11.84 -9.72
N ARG A 33 -12.00 -11.49 -10.63
CA ARG A 33 -11.12 -12.42 -11.35
C ARG A 33 -9.66 -12.02 -11.19
N PRO A 34 -8.91 -12.64 -10.26
CA PRO A 34 -7.54 -12.26 -9.93
C PRO A 34 -6.55 -12.26 -11.10
N GLU A 35 -6.87 -12.96 -12.19
CA GLU A 35 -6.06 -13.00 -13.41
C GLU A 35 -6.22 -11.77 -14.32
N LEU A 36 -7.22 -10.92 -14.07
CA LEU A 36 -7.50 -9.74 -14.87
C LEU A 36 -6.99 -8.48 -14.16
N ALA A 37 -6.15 -7.70 -14.84
CA ALA A 37 -5.75 -6.39 -14.36
C ALA A 37 -6.89 -5.36 -14.50
N LEU A 38 -6.91 -4.38 -13.61
CA LEU A 38 -7.75 -3.18 -13.72
C LEU A 38 -6.87 -1.95 -13.50
N ASP A 39 -6.59 -1.24 -14.59
CA ASP A 39 -5.92 0.06 -14.54
C ASP A 39 -6.92 1.16 -14.85
N ILE A 40 -6.70 2.36 -14.30
CA ILE A 40 -7.60 3.50 -14.46
C ILE A 40 -6.82 4.68 -15.02
N VAL A 41 -7.29 5.30 -16.09
CA VAL A 41 -6.68 6.50 -16.67
C VAL A 41 -7.68 7.64 -16.71
N ALA A 42 -7.25 8.82 -16.27
CA ALA A 42 -8.01 10.06 -16.40
C ALA A 42 -7.15 11.13 -17.07
N TRP A 43 -7.80 12.12 -17.68
CA TRP A 43 -7.08 13.30 -18.18
C TRP A 43 -6.93 14.33 -17.08
N ARG A 44 -5.70 14.80 -16.88
CA ARG A 44 -5.42 16.04 -16.13
C ARG A 44 -5.31 17.19 -17.12
N ASP A 45 -6.07 18.25 -16.85
CA ASP A 45 -5.96 19.54 -17.54
C ASP A 45 -5.32 20.54 -16.58
N ASP A 46 -4.20 21.13 -16.97
CA ASP A 46 -3.52 22.20 -16.23
C ASP A 46 -3.72 23.59 -16.85
N GLY A 47 -4.71 23.72 -17.74
CA GLY A 47 -5.04 24.95 -18.47
C GLY A 47 -4.13 25.23 -19.66
N SER A 48 -2.93 24.63 -19.70
CA SER A 48 -1.95 24.78 -20.77
C SER A 48 -1.74 23.49 -21.58
N SER A 49 -1.96 22.34 -20.94
CA SER A 49 -1.77 21.02 -21.51
C SER A 49 -2.75 20.03 -20.91
N ARG A 50 -3.16 19.06 -21.73
CA ARG A 50 -3.96 17.91 -21.31
C ARG A 50 -3.06 16.68 -21.35
N ARG A 51 -2.84 16.03 -20.20
CA ARG A 51 -2.01 14.82 -20.10
C ARG A 51 -2.76 13.67 -19.43
N PRO A 52 -2.58 12.42 -19.91
CA PRO A 52 -3.17 11.27 -19.24
C PRO A 52 -2.44 11.01 -17.93
N VAL A 53 -3.19 10.62 -16.91
CA VAL A 53 -2.67 10.17 -15.63
C VAL A 53 -3.22 8.77 -15.39
N LEU A 54 -2.32 7.80 -15.38
CA LEU A 54 -2.61 6.40 -15.11
C LEU A 54 -2.55 6.12 -13.62
N LEU A 55 -3.46 5.29 -13.13
CA LEU A 55 -3.41 4.56 -11.87
C LEU A 55 -3.18 3.11 -12.22
N SER A 56 -2.11 2.55 -11.65
CA SER A 56 -1.74 1.16 -11.82
C SER A 56 -1.46 0.55 -10.45
N GLU A 57 -1.64 -0.74 -10.32
CA GLU A 57 -1.29 -1.43 -9.08
C GLU A 57 0.24 -1.44 -8.88
N ASP A 58 0.97 -1.80 -9.94
CA ASP A 58 2.43 -1.86 -9.94
C ASP A 58 3.08 -0.65 -10.64
N THR A 59 4.37 -0.44 -10.39
CA THR A 59 5.21 0.51 -11.15
C THR A 59 5.27 0.12 -12.62
N LEU A 60 5.28 1.10 -13.51
CA LEU A 60 5.52 0.86 -14.93
C LEU A 60 6.96 0.39 -15.19
N PRO A 61 7.25 -0.26 -16.34
CA PRO A 61 8.62 -0.56 -16.74
C PRO A 61 9.50 0.69 -16.69
N ASP A 62 10.70 0.53 -16.11
CA ASP A 62 11.69 1.61 -15.90
C ASP A 62 11.22 2.78 -15.01
N GLU A 63 10.05 2.64 -14.36
CA GLU A 63 9.52 3.63 -13.43
C GLU A 63 10.04 3.37 -12.01
N SER A 64 10.62 4.40 -11.39
CA SER A 64 10.94 4.34 -9.96
C SER A 64 9.66 4.46 -9.13
N THR A 65 9.64 3.92 -7.91
CA THR A 65 8.52 4.11 -6.97
C THR A 65 8.21 5.60 -6.74
N ARG A 66 9.23 6.46 -6.73
CA ARG A 66 9.05 7.92 -6.63
C ARG A 66 8.29 8.49 -7.84
N THR A 67 8.61 8.00 -9.04
CA THR A 67 7.94 8.43 -10.28
C THR A 67 6.49 7.97 -10.31
N GLN A 68 6.19 6.74 -9.90
CA GLN A 68 4.82 6.24 -9.76
C GLN A 68 4.01 7.15 -8.83
N VAL A 69 4.55 7.48 -7.65
CA VAL A 69 3.87 8.36 -6.69
C VAL A 69 3.54 9.72 -7.31
N LEU A 70 4.50 10.36 -7.98
CA LEU A 70 4.26 11.67 -8.61
C LEU A 70 3.23 11.60 -9.74
N ARG A 71 3.21 10.48 -10.49
CA ARG A 71 2.21 10.21 -11.51
C ARG A 71 0.83 10.05 -10.87
N GLU A 72 0.67 9.17 -9.90
CA GLU A 72 -0.62 8.89 -9.26
C GLU A 72 -1.16 10.09 -8.47
N GLU A 73 -0.29 10.88 -7.82
CA GLU A 73 -0.65 12.13 -7.14
C GLU A 73 -1.24 13.19 -8.09
N ALA A 74 -0.89 13.12 -9.39
CA ALA A 74 -1.46 13.99 -10.40
C ALA A 74 -2.90 13.63 -10.79
N PHE A 75 -3.44 12.51 -10.31
CA PHE A 75 -4.77 12.07 -10.68
C PHE A 75 -5.84 13.02 -10.11
N PRO A 76 -6.89 13.38 -10.89
CA PRO A 76 -7.87 14.36 -10.42
C PRO A 76 -8.65 13.86 -9.20
N ILE A 77 -8.55 14.58 -8.07
CA ILE A 77 -9.21 14.18 -6.81
C ILE A 77 -10.74 14.06 -6.95
N ALA A 78 -11.36 14.94 -7.75
CA ALA A 78 -12.79 14.88 -8.01
C ALA A 78 -13.22 13.55 -8.66
N MET A 79 -12.35 12.93 -9.48
CA MET A 79 -12.62 11.63 -10.09
C MET A 79 -12.50 10.49 -9.08
N LEU A 80 -11.56 10.59 -8.14
CA LEU A 80 -11.44 9.64 -7.01
C LEU A 80 -12.69 9.72 -6.12
N GLN A 81 -13.15 10.93 -5.77
CA GLN A 81 -14.36 11.13 -4.99
C GLN A 81 -15.60 10.56 -5.69
N ARG A 82 -15.78 10.83 -6.99
CA ARG A 82 -16.89 10.25 -7.77
C ARG A 82 -16.84 8.72 -7.77
N GLY A 83 -15.68 8.13 -8.06
CA GLY A 83 -15.52 6.67 -8.06
C GLY A 83 -15.73 6.02 -6.70
N LEU A 84 -15.29 6.68 -5.61
CA LEU A 84 -15.51 6.21 -4.23
C LEU A 84 -16.97 6.26 -3.79
N ARG A 85 -17.83 7.05 -4.47
CA ARG A 85 -19.28 7.07 -4.24
C ARG A 85 -20.02 6.05 -5.09
N THR A 86 -19.38 5.52 -6.14
CA THR A 86 -20.03 4.63 -7.10
C THR A 86 -20.45 3.33 -6.45
N ARG A 87 -21.66 2.86 -6.77
CA ARG A 87 -22.07 1.49 -6.53
C ARG A 87 -22.34 0.83 -7.87
N LEU A 88 -21.70 -0.30 -8.14
CA LEU A 88 -21.73 -0.98 -9.43
C LEU A 88 -23.16 -1.37 -9.86
N GLN A 89 -24.05 -1.63 -8.90
CA GLN A 89 -25.46 -1.93 -9.14
C GLN A 89 -26.32 -0.72 -9.54
N ASP A 90 -25.83 0.51 -9.36
CA ASP A 90 -26.58 1.72 -9.69
C ASP A 90 -26.48 2.09 -11.18
N GLY A 91 -25.59 1.40 -11.93
CA GLY A 91 -25.38 1.64 -13.35
C GLY A 91 -26.66 1.57 -14.20
N HIS A 92 -26.70 2.42 -15.22
CA HIS A 92 -27.81 2.56 -16.16
C HIS A 92 -27.54 1.83 -17.49
N ALA A 93 -28.61 1.36 -18.14
CA ALA A 93 -28.60 0.91 -19.53
C ALA A 93 -29.78 1.52 -20.29
N THR A 94 -29.57 1.77 -21.58
CA THR A 94 -30.65 2.05 -22.52
C THR A 94 -31.56 0.83 -22.69
N VAL A 95 -31.00 -0.38 -22.66
CA VAL A 95 -31.74 -1.65 -22.72
C VAL A 95 -31.94 -2.20 -21.30
N GLN A 96 -33.18 -2.12 -20.80
CA GLN A 96 -33.53 -2.57 -19.44
C GLN A 96 -33.39 -4.09 -19.23
N HIS A 97 -33.39 -4.87 -20.31
CA HIS A 97 -33.11 -6.31 -20.21
C HIS A 97 -31.66 -6.57 -19.81
N ASP A 98 -30.69 -5.94 -20.47
CA ASP A 98 -29.27 -6.06 -20.17
C ASP A 98 -28.98 -5.70 -18.71
N ARG A 99 -29.55 -4.58 -18.23
CA ARG A 99 -29.39 -4.16 -16.84
C ARG A 99 -29.86 -5.24 -15.87
N ARG A 100 -31.04 -5.84 -16.10
CA ARG A 100 -31.55 -6.90 -15.23
C ARG A 100 -30.63 -8.13 -15.24
N VAL A 101 -30.21 -8.58 -16.42
CA VAL A 101 -29.32 -9.75 -16.56
C VAL A 101 -27.98 -9.52 -15.84
N ILE A 102 -27.39 -8.33 -15.98
CA ILE A 102 -26.15 -7.98 -15.29
C ILE A 102 -26.35 -7.94 -13.78
N LEU A 103 -27.41 -7.28 -13.30
CA LEU A 103 -27.70 -7.21 -11.87
C LEU A 103 -27.90 -8.59 -11.26
N ASP A 104 -28.63 -9.47 -11.94
CA ASP A 104 -28.82 -10.86 -11.52
C ASP A 104 -27.48 -11.61 -11.47
N TYR A 105 -26.56 -11.33 -12.41
CA TYR A 105 -25.23 -11.95 -12.45
C TYR A 105 -24.34 -11.50 -11.28
N ILE A 106 -24.32 -10.20 -10.96
CA ILE A 106 -23.40 -9.65 -9.94
C ILE A 106 -23.94 -9.76 -8.51
N ALA A 107 -25.23 -10.05 -8.34
CA ALA A 107 -25.95 -9.96 -7.05
C ALA A 107 -25.26 -10.69 -5.88
N GLY A 108 -24.54 -11.79 -6.13
CA GLY A 108 -23.90 -12.58 -5.09
C GLY A 108 -22.63 -11.96 -4.46
N SER A 109 -21.96 -11.03 -5.15
CA SER A 109 -20.70 -10.46 -4.69
C SER A 109 -20.49 -8.99 -5.06
N VAL A 110 -21.56 -8.28 -5.42
CA VAL A 110 -21.46 -6.87 -5.83
C VAL A 110 -20.96 -5.96 -4.70
N ASP A 111 -21.31 -6.25 -3.45
CA ASP A 111 -20.85 -5.43 -2.31
C ASP A 111 -19.35 -5.59 -2.06
N GLN A 112 -18.82 -6.81 -2.18
CA GLN A 112 -17.37 -7.06 -2.11
C GLN A 112 -16.65 -6.42 -3.30
N ALA A 113 -17.24 -6.44 -4.50
CA ALA A 113 -16.69 -5.77 -5.67
C ALA A 113 -16.71 -4.24 -5.51
N ASN A 114 -17.76 -3.66 -4.92
CA ASN A 114 -17.80 -2.24 -4.57
C ASN A 114 -16.69 -1.89 -3.58
N ALA A 115 -16.56 -2.65 -2.49
CA ALA A 115 -15.50 -2.44 -1.51
C ALA A 115 -14.11 -2.53 -2.14
N SER A 116 -13.90 -3.45 -3.08
CA SER A 116 -12.61 -3.59 -3.78
C SER A 116 -12.33 -2.45 -4.76
N LEU A 117 -13.34 -1.97 -5.50
CA LEU A 117 -13.21 -0.75 -6.31
C LEU A 117 -12.83 0.45 -5.43
N HIS A 118 -13.53 0.60 -4.31
CA HIS A 118 -13.29 1.69 -3.37
C HIS A 118 -11.91 1.58 -2.72
N GLY A 119 -11.48 0.37 -2.34
CA GLY A 119 -10.14 0.12 -1.81
C GLY A 119 -9.03 0.53 -2.78
N LEU A 120 -9.16 0.15 -4.07
CA LEU A 120 -8.24 0.57 -5.13
C LEU A 120 -8.14 2.09 -5.22
N LEU A 121 -9.28 2.79 -5.24
CA LEU A 121 -9.32 4.25 -5.33
C LEU A 121 -8.81 4.93 -4.05
N ALA A 122 -9.12 4.38 -2.87
CA ALA A 122 -8.69 4.89 -1.58
C ALA A 122 -7.16 4.81 -1.41
N ARG A 123 -6.52 3.74 -1.90
CA ARG A 123 -5.06 3.59 -1.90
C ARG A 123 -4.37 4.77 -2.59
N VAL A 124 -4.87 5.12 -3.78
CA VAL A 124 -4.34 6.23 -4.59
C VAL A 124 -4.69 7.57 -3.95
N ALA A 125 -5.90 7.71 -3.42
CA ALA A 125 -6.38 8.91 -2.75
C ALA A 125 -5.61 9.22 -1.47
N TRP A 126 -5.03 8.21 -0.81
CA TRP A 126 -4.49 8.33 0.54
C TRP A 126 -3.44 9.44 0.68
N ARG A 127 -2.44 9.46 -0.20
CA ARG A 127 -1.36 10.46 -0.17
C ARG A 127 -1.88 11.89 -0.31
N PRO A 128 -2.61 12.26 -1.40
CA PRO A 128 -3.14 13.61 -1.53
C PRO A 128 -4.20 13.95 -0.47
N ALA A 129 -4.95 12.97 0.05
CA ALA A 129 -5.85 13.17 1.18
C ALA A 129 -5.08 13.55 2.44
N LEU A 130 -4.01 12.83 2.77
CA LEU A 130 -3.19 13.09 3.95
C LEU A 130 -2.56 14.49 3.91
N MET A 131 -2.02 14.90 2.76
CA MET A 131 -1.48 16.26 2.56
C MET A 131 -2.52 17.37 2.77
N ARG A 132 -3.81 17.05 2.62
CA ARG A 132 -4.93 17.99 2.75
C ARG A 132 -5.72 17.81 4.05
N GLY A 133 -5.34 16.86 4.90
CA GLY A 133 -6.09 16.52 6.12
C GLY A 133 -7.46 15.89 5.86
N LEU A 134 -7.63 15.16 4.75
CA LEU A 134 -8.91 14.60 4.28
C LEU A 134 -8.99 13.07 4.42
N VAL A 135 -8.13 12.44 5.21
CA VAL A 135 -8.11 10.96 5.33
C VAL A 135 -9.39 10.43 5.99
N GLU A 136 -9.86 11.09 7.04
CA GLU A 136 -11.09 10.69 7.74
C GLU A 136 -12.38 11.22 7.10
N ASP A 137 -12.26 12.26 6.27
CA ASP A 137 -13.39 12.89 5.59
C ASP A 137 -12.97 13.33 4.19
N PHE A 138 -12.92 12.37 3.27
CA PHE A 138 -12.45 12.59 1.91
C PHE A 138 -13.51 13.25 1.02
N ASP A 139 -14.77 13.16 1.40
CA ASP A 139 -15.91 13.70 0.67
C ASP A 139 -16.31 15.08 1.21
N GLN A 140 -15.81 16.12 0.57
CA GLN A 140 -16.15 17.50 0.96
C GLN A 140 -17.58 17.91 0.57
N ASP A 141 -18.22 17.20 -0.37
CA ASP A 141 -19.61 17.47 -0.76
C ASP A 141 -20.60 16.83 0.23
N GLN A 142 -20.20 15.74 0.88
CA GLN A 142 -20.95 15.00 1.90
C GLN A 142 -20.07 14.71 3.14
N PRO A 143 -19.82 15.72 3.99
CA PRO A 143 -18.91 15.58 5.13
C PRO A 143 -19.31 14.45 6.09
N GLY A 144 -18.31 13.74 6.59
CA GLY A 144 -18.42 12.65 7.56
C GLY A 144 -18.88 11.32 6.98
N THR A 145 -19.01 11.20 5.65
CA THR A 145 -19.51 9.98 4.99
C THR A 145 -18.42 9.06 4.46
N LEU A 146 -17.18 9.55 4.31
CA LEU A 146 -16.13 8.85 3.57
C LEU A 146 -14.76 8.92 4.27
N SER A 147 -14.50 7.98 5.18
CA SER A 147 -13.15 7.74 5.75
C SER A 147 -12.38 6.75 4.87
N LEU A 148 -11.20 7.15 4.39
CA LEU A 148 -10.33 6.28 3.59
C LEU A 148 -9.83 5.08 4.38
N ALA A 149 -9.57 5.25 5.69
CA ALA A 149 -9.18 4.15 6.57
C ALA A 149 -10.28 3.09 6.59
N ARG A 150 -11.53 3.50 6.80
CA ARG A 150 -12.67 2.58 6.79
C ARG A 150 -12.84 1.89 5.43
N VAL A 151 -12.68 2.62 4.34
CA VAL A 151 -12.77 2.06 2.98
C VAL A 151 -11.72 0.98 2.74
N LEU A 152 -10.44 1.23 3.09
CA LEU A 152 -9.39 0.22 2.94
C LEU A 152 -9.62 -1.00 3.84
N HIS A 153 -10.11 -0.79 5.06
CA HIS A 153 -10.43 -1.87 5.98
C HIS A 153 -11.50 -2.83 5.42
N ASP A 154 -12.48 -2.29 4.72
CA ASP A 154 -13.60 -3.06 4.16
C ASP A 154 -13.25 -3.79 2.84
N ASP A 155 -12.10 -3.49 2.21
CA ASP A 155 -11.60 -4.19 1.01
C ASP A 155 -11.02 -5.58 1.36
N VAL A 156 -11.91 -6.50 1.69
CA VAL A 156 -11.57 -7.90 2.03
C VAL A 156 -11.29 -8.78 0.81
N MET A 157 -11.36 -8.23 -0.41
CA MET A 157 -11.04 -8.95 -1.64
C MET A 157 -9.56 -8.80 -2.00
N ASN A 158 -8.93 -7.68 -1.64
CA ASN A 158 -7.53 -7.44 -1.92
C ASN A 158 -6.63 -7.86 -0.74
N PRO A 159 -5.79 -8.91 -0.88
CA PRO A 159 -4.90 -9.35 0.18
C PRO A 159 -3.60 -8.53 0.22
N ARG A 160 -3.46 -7.48 -0.60
CA ARG A 160 -2.27 -6.65 -0.75
C ARG A 160 -2.59 -5.19 -0.45
N LEU A 161 -1.76 -4.54 0.36
CA LEU A 161 -1.85 -3.10 0.61
C LEU A 161 -0.47 -2.47 0.52
N HIS A 162 -0.28 -1.63 -0.50
CA HIS A 162 0.96 -0.88 -0.71
C HIS A 162 0.66 0.62 -0.58
N LEU A 163 1.24 1.26 0.43
CA LEU A 163 1.12 2.70 0.66
C LEU A 163 2.51 3.34 0.65
N ASN A 164 2.67 4.35 -0.20
CA ASN A 164 3.88 5.18 -0.25
C ASN A 164 3.58 6.59 0.24
N LEU A 165 3.97 6.84 1.48
CA LEU A 165 3.82 8.11 2.18
C LEU A 165 5.17 8.81 2.39
N SER A 166 6.20 8.42 1.64
CA SER A 166 7.54 9.02 1.69
C SER A 166 7.52 10.52 1.43
N PHE A 167 8.44 11.24 2.05
CA PHE A 167 8.64 12.70 1.92
C PHE A 167 7.45 13.53 2.36
N LEU A 168 6.65 13.04 3.32
CA LEU A 168 5.51 13.75 3.88
C LEU A 168 5.74 14.05 5.35
N ASP A 169 5.99 15.31 5.68
CA ASP A 169 6.13 15.77 7.07
C ASP A 169 4.81 15.61 7.87
N VAL A 170 3.68 15.50 7.18
CA VAL A 170 2.38 15.23 7.83
C VAL A 170 2.25 13.79 8.36
N VAL A 171 3.16 12.88 8.01
CA VAL A 171 3.14 11.49 8.52
C VAL A 171 3.68 11.48 9.95
N ASN A 172 2.75 11.54 10.89
CA ASN A 172 2.99 11.43 12.33
C ASN A 172 2.22 10.22 12.91
N ARG A 173 2.21 10.09 14.24
CA ARG A 173 1.48 9.00 14.93
C ARG A 173 0.00 8.90 14.55
N LEU A 174 -0.72 10.01 14.36
CA LEU A 174 -2.14 9.99 13.94
C LEU A 174 -2.29 9.48 12.51
N ALA A 175 -1.39 9.90 11.61
CA ALA A 175 -1.39 9.38 10.24
C ALA A 175 -1.11 7.87 10.20
N LEU A 176 -0.17 7.39 11.01
CA LEU A 176 0.10 5.96 11.16
C LEU A 176 -1.07 5.21 11.80
N GLN A 177 -1.81 5.85 12.70
CA GLN A 177 -3.02 5.26 13.29
C GLN A 177 -4.08 5.01 12.22
N ALA A 178 -4.37 6.00 11.37
CA ALA A 178 -5.29 5.84 10.26
C ALA A 178 -4.83 4.73 9.29
N VAL A 179 -3.52 4.63 9.02
CA VAL A 179 -2.97 3.52 8.21
C VAL A 179 -3.24 2.16 8.86
N CYS A 180 -3.05 2.05 10.18
CA CYS A 180 -3.29 0.81 10.92
C CYS A 180 -4.79 0.44 10.95
N GLU A 181 -5.66 1.42 11.15
CA GLU A 181 -7.11 1.25 11.12
C GLU A 181 -7.60 0.81 9.73
N GLY A 182 -6.89 1.19 8.67
CA GLY A 182 -7.16 0.78 7.30
C GLY A 182 -6.66 -0.59 6.89
N PHE A 183 -6.06 -1.39 7.78
CA PHE A 183 -5.65 -2.74 7.42
C PHE A 183 -6.86 -3.67 7.23
N PRO A 184 -7.04 -4.31 6.06
CA PRO A 184 -8.11 -5.28 5.86
C PRO A 184 -7.80 -6.61 6.55
N ALA A 185 -8.85 -7.32 6.96
CA ALA A 185 -8.71 -8.54 7.78
C ALA A 185 -8.01 -9.71 7.06
N ASN A 186 -8.06 -9.76 5.73
CA ASN A 186 -7.45 -10.76 4.86
C ASN A 186 -6.03 -10.39 4.41
N LEU A 187 -5.44 -9.29 4.91
CA LEU A 187 -4.16 -8.79 4.43
C LEU A 187 -3.02 -9.81 4.61
N THR A 188 -2.35 -10.12 3.50
CA THR A 188 -1.20 -11.05 3.47
C THR A 188 0.10 -10.41 2.98
N ASP A 189 0.02 -9.33 2.21
CA ASP A 189 1.17 -8.60 1.65
C ASP A 189 1.04 -7.10 1.98
N LEU A 190 1.94 -6.59 2.81
CA LEU A 190 1.94 -5.20 3.23
C LEU A 190 3.25 -4.54 2.83
N LYS A 191 3.17 -3.42 2.12
CA LYS A 191 4.32 -2.57 1.82
C LYS A 191 4.03 -1.15 2.27
N LEU A 192 4.85 -0.65 3.19
CA LEU A 192 4.76 0.70 3.69
C LEU A 192 6.07 1.43 3.41
N ALA A 193 5.99 2.61 2.81
CA ALA A 193 7.15 3.47 2.59
C ALA A 193 6.94 4.83 3.25
N PHE A 194 7.90 5.20 4.09
CA PHE A 194 7.95 6.40 4.91
C PHE A 194 9.29 7.13 4.76
N GLN A 195 9.99 6.95 3.64
CA GLN A 195 11.32 7.55 3.43
C GLN A 195 11.29 9.06 3.74
N SER A 196 12.24 9.52 4.55
CA SER A 196 12.41 10.91 4.97
C SER A 196 11.17 11.53 5.64
N CYS A 197 10.31 10.73 6.28
CA CYS A 197 9.24 11.25 7.13
C CYS A 197 9.81 11.54 8.53
N VAL A 198 10.04 12.81 8.83
CA VAL A 198 10.76 13.23 10.06
C VAL A 198 9.99 12.99 11.36
N HIS A 199 8.68 12.77 11.26
CA HIS A 199 7.77 12.52 12.38
C HIS A 199 7.39 11.03 12.54
N VAL A 200 8.07 10.14 11.81
CA VAL A 200 8.00 8.69 12.04
C VAL A 200 9.08 8.30 13.04
N ASP A 201 8.65 7.80 14.19
CA ASP A 201 9.48 7.50 15.36
C ASP A 201 9.10 6.16 16.02
N ASP A 202 9.69 5.90 17.18
CA ASP A 202 9.45 4.67 17.95
C ASP A 202 7.98 4.49 18.37
N ASP A 203 7.23 5.58 18.64
CA ASP A 203 5.80 5.52 18.98
C ASP A 203 4.97 5.06 17.77
N GLY A 204 5.33 5.53 16.57
CA GLY A 204 4.78 5.02 15.32
C GLY A 204 5.03 3.52 15.12
N PHE A 205 6.21 3.04 15.51
CA PHE A 205 6.58 1.62 15.43
C PHE A 205 5.89 0.76 16.48
N GLU A 206 5.66 1.29 17.68
CA GLU A 206 4.82 0.64 18.69
C GLU A 206 3.42 0.41 18.11
N LEU A 207 2.83 1.43 17.50
CA LEU A 207 1.50 1.35 16.90
C LEU A 207 1.41 0.29 15.80
N LEU A 208 2.38 0.27 14.88
CA LEU A 208 2.47 -0.78 13.87
C LEU A 208 2.59 -2.16 14.53
N SER A 209 3.47 -2.29 15.54
CA SER A 209 3.75 -3.57 16.19
C SER A 209 2.51 -4.24 16.81
N VAL A 210 1.53 -3.45 17.26
CA VAL A 210 0.30 -3.98 17.87
C VAL A 210 -0.86 -4.15 16.89
N HIS A 211 -0.81 -3.50 15.70
CA HIS A 211 -1.88 -3.55 14.70
C HIS A 211 -1.56 -4.38 13.46
N LEU A 212 -0.32 -4.85 13.26
CA LEU A 212 0.02 -5.69 12.11
C LEU A 212 -0.94 -6.90 12.00
N PRO A 213 -1.55 -7.16 10.82
CA PRO A 213 -2.54 -8.22 10.67
C PRO A 213 -1.96 -9.61 10.96
N THR A 214 -2.69 -10.43 11.70
CA THR A 214 -2.22 -11.77 12.10
C THR A 214 -2.00 -12.72 10.92
N GLY A 215 -2.68 -12.47 9.80
CA GLY A 215 -2.57 -13.23 8.55
C GLY A 215 -1.34 -12.91 7.71
N LEU A 216 -0.63 -11.82 8.02
CA LEU A 216 0.43 -11.25 7.17
C LEU A 216 1.56 -12.25 6.88
N LYS A 217 1.94 -12.37 5.61
CA LYS A 217 2.95 -13.29 5.09
C LYS A 217 4.17 -12.57 4.56
N VAL A 218 3.98 -11.41 3.96
CA VAL A 218 5.03 -10.58 3.38
C VAL A 218 4.90 -9.17 3.97
N PHE A 219 6.00 -8.66 4.49
CA PHE A 219 6.07 -7.30 5.01
C PHE A 219 7.30 -6.58 4.50
N HIS A 220 7.08 -5.45 3.83
CA HIS A 220 8.12 -4.52 3.42
C HIS A 220 7.91 -3.21 4.16
N LEU A 221 8.96 -2.72 4.82
CA LEU A 221 8.96 -1.43 5.48
C LEU A 221 10.19 -0.63 5.04
N ASP A 222 9.94 0.50 4.40
CA ASP A 222 10.96 1.47 4.02
C ASP A 222 10.87 2.70 4.91
N CYS A 223 11.91 2.94 5.71
CA CYS A 223 12.04 4.07 6.60
C CYS A 223 13.37 4.80 6.37
N ILE A 224 13.90 4.79 5.14
CA ILE A 224 15.17 5.44 4.83
C ILE A 224 15.14 6.91 5.27
N GLY A 225 16.12 7.35 6.04
CA GLY A 225 16.28 8.73 6.52
C GLY A 225 15.29 9.16 7.61
N CYS A 226 14.52 8.25 8.22
CA CYS A 226 13.67 8.57 9.37
C CYS A 226 14.54 8.69 10.64
N GLN A 227 14.73 9.92 11.12
CA GLN A 227 15.65 10.19 12.25
C GLN A 227 15.08 9.83 13.63
N GLY A 228 13.76 9.73 13.75
CA GLY A 228 13.07 9.42 15.01
C GLY A 228 13.13 7.95 15.42
N ILE A 229 13.64 7.07 14.56
CA ILE A 229 13.64 5.62 14.78
C ILE A 229 14.94 5.21 15.47
N THR A 230 14.81 4.50 16.59
CA THR A 230 15.95 4.04 17.38
C THR A 230 16.02 2.51 17.47
N ASN A 231 17.02 2.00 18.21
CA ASN A 231 17.09 0.59 18.60
C ASN A 231 15.80 0.10 19.30
N HIS A 232 15.10 0.98 20.02
CA HIS A 232 13.88 0.63 20.73
C HIS A 232 12.72 0.36 19.76
N GLY A 233 12.47 1.26 18.80
CA GLY A 233 11.47 1.04 17.74
C GLY A 233 11.73 -0.23 16.95
N LEU A 234 12.98 -0.49 16.54
CA LEU A 234 13.33 -1.75 15.87
C LEU A 234 12.96 -2.99 16.70
N ALA A 235 13.21 -2.95 18.00
CA ALA A 235 12.89 -4.07 18.90
C ALA A 235 11.37 -4.22 19.10
N LEU A 236 10.61 -3.12 19.18
CA LEU A 236 9.15 -3.13 19.24
C LEU A 236 8.56 -3.74 17.98
N LEU A 237 8.95 -3.24 16.80
CA LEU A 237 8.51 -3.75 15.51
C LEU A 237 8.75 -5.26 15.42
N ALA A 238 9.97 -5.72 15.73
CA ALA A 238 10.34 -7.13 15.66
C ALA A 238 9.50 -8.03 16.55
N LYS A 239 9.14 -7.57 17.76
CA LYS A 239 8.27 -8.30 18.69
C LYS A 239 6.83 -8.37 18.22
N GLY A 240 6.35 -7.34 17.50
CA GLY A 240 5.01 -7.27 16.94
C GLY A 240 4.83 -8.03 15.63
N LEU A 241 5.91 -8.47 14.99
CA LEU A 241 5.82 -9.21 13.73
C LEU A 241 4.96 -10.47 13.88
N PRO A 242 3.99 -10.70 12.99
CA PRO A 242 3.06 -11.81 13.11
C PRO A 242 3.78 -13.16 12.98
N ARG A 243 3.34 -14.14 13.78
CA ARG A 243 3.94 -15.49 13.83
C ARG A 243 3.87 -16.26 12.51
N GLY A 244 3.04 -15.81 11.56
CA GLY A 244 2.90 -16.39 10.23
C GLY A 244 3.76 -15.75 9.15
N LEU A 245 4.54 -14.71 9.48
CA LEU A 245 5.33 -13.94 8.53
C LEU A 245 6.43 -14.81 7.92
N ALA A 246 6.52 -14.81 6.58
CA ALA A 246 7.45 -15.62 5.81
C ALA A 246 8.55 -14.77 5.15
N GLU A 247 8.21 -13.55 4.73
CA GLU A 247 9.11 -12.65 4.02
C GLU A 247 9.12 -11.28 4.69
N LEU A 248 10.32 -10.77 4.97
CA LEU A 248 10.53 -9.50 5.64
C LEU A 248 11.60 -8.69 4.90
N THR A 249 11.26 -7.48 4.49
CA THR A 249 12.20 -6.50 3.93
C THR A 249 12.17 -5.23 4.75
N LEU A 250 13.34 -4.76 5.18
CA LEU A 250 13.50 -3.60 6.06
C LEU A 250 14.59 -2.65 5.51
N ASN A 251 14.24 -1.41 5.19
CA ASN A 251 15.21 -0.40 4.75
C ASN A 251 15.28 0.73 5.79
N PHE A 252 16.43 0.86 6.44
CA PHE A 252 16.68 1.84 7.51
C PHE A 252 17.94 2.67 7.24
N ASP A 253 18.32 2.80 5.97
CA ASP A 253 19.49 3.60 5.60
C ASP A 253 19.32 5.05 6.09
N GLY A 254 20.36 5.64 6.65
CA GLY A 254 20.35 7.00 7.18
C GLY A 254 19.59 7.18 8.49
N CYS A 255 19.15 6.12 9.18
CA CYS A 255 18.56 6.22 10.52
C CYS A 255 19.67 6.24 11.58
N GLU A 256 20.14 7.43 11.97
CA GLU A 256 21.38 7.61 12.75
C GLU A 256 21.34 7.01 14.17
N SER A 257 20.14 6.76 14.71
CA SER A 257 19.95 6.20 16.05
C SER A 257 19.89 4.66 16.10
N ILE A 258 20.11 3.99 14.96
CA ILE A 258 20.13 2.52 14.87
C ILE A 258 21.57 2.00 14.92
N SER A 259 21.87 1.15 15.91
CA SER A 259 23.20 0.56 16.09
C SER A 259 23.19 -0.95 15.94
N GLU A 260 24.39 -1.55 16.02
CA GLU A 260 24.52 -3.02 16.00
C GLU A 260 23.73 -3.68 17.13
N GLU A 261 23.55 -2.99 18.27
CA GLU A 261 22.75 -3.48 19.38
C GLU A 261 21.28 -3.63 18.99
N GLY A 262 20.71 -2.62 18.31
CA GLY A 262 19.34 -2.68 17.78
C GLY A 262 19.17 -3.82 16.80
N ILE A 263 20.11 -4.00 15.86
CA ILE A 263 20.08 -5.11 14.91
C ILE A 263 20.14 -6.46 15.63
N ARG A 264 20.98 -6.61 16.67
CA ARG A 264 21.06 -7.83 17.49
C ARG A 264 19.77 -8.08 18.29
N ALA A 265 19.17 -7.03 18.85
CA ALA A 265 17.90 -7.13 19.58
C ALA A 265 16.75 -7.54 18.65
N MET A 266 16.61 -6.87 17.50
CA MET A 266 15.66 -7.20 16.44
C MET A 266 15.82 -8.66 15.98
N THR A 267 17.05 -9.08 15.66
CA THR A 267 17.33 -10.45 15.19
C THR A 267 16.89 -11.52 16.19
N ARG A 268 17.03 -11.27 17.50
CA ARG A 268 16.58 -12.20 18.55
C ARG A 268 15.05 -12.27 18.67
N ALA A 269 14.34 -11.21 18.30
CA ALA A 269 12.89 -11.13 18.38
C ALA A 269 12.17 -11.61 17.12
N LEU A 270 12.87 -11.76 15.99
CA LEU A 270 12.26 -12.18 14.71
C LEU A 270 11.49 -13.51 14.83
N PRO A 271 10.29 -13.62 14.24
CA PRO A 271 9.57 -14.88 14.16
C PRO A 271 10.40 -15.97 13.47
N ARG A 272 10.34 -17.20 13.99
CA ARG A 272 11.05 -18.36 13.41
C ARG A 272 10.57 -18.71 12.00
N THR A 273 9.39 -18.25 11.62
CA THR A 273 8.77 -18.47 10.31
C THR A 273 9.34 -17.63 9.20
N VAL A 274 10.06 -16.54 9.52
CA VAL A 274 10.73 -15.72 8.50
C VAL A 274 11.78 -16.58 7.81
N LYS A 275 11.63 -16.76 6.50
CA LYS A 275 12.54 -17.54 5.64
C LYS A 275 13.30 -16.65 4.69
N LYS A 276 12.64 -15.62 4.14
CA LYS A 276 13.27 -14.61 3.30
C LYS A 276 13.42 -13.33 4.10
N PHE A 277 14.64 -12.79 4.11
CA PHE A 277 14.97 -11.56 4.78
C PHE A 277 15.89 -10.72 3.90
N ARG A 278 15.59 -9.43 3.78
CA ARG A 278 16.49 -8.41 3.26
C ARG A 278 16.48 -7.22 4.22
N GLY A 279 17.65 -6.67 4.53
CA GLY A 279 17.76 -5.54 5.44
C GLY A 279 18.89 -4.60 5.04
N THR A 280 18.65 -3.29 5.01
CA THR A 280 19.71 -2.29 4.81
C THR A 280 19.73 -1.28 5.95
N PHE A 281 20.93 -0.93 6.39
CA PHE A 281 21.23 -0.03 7.51
C PHE A 281 22.46 0.84 7.20
N HIS A 282 22.65 1.26 5.95
CA HIS A 282 23.78 2.11 5.54
C HIS A 282 23.66 3.51 6.14
N GLY A 283 24.76 4.16 6.50
CA GLY A 283 24.70 5.47 7.15
C GLY A 283 24.15 5.47 8.59
N THR A 284 23.81 4.30 9.14
CA THR A 284 23.60 4.10 10.58
C THR A 284 24.94 3.78 11.27
N PRO A 285 25.06 3.87 12.60
CA PRO A 285 26.21 3.35 13.35
C PRO A 285 26.58 1.88 13.06
N ALA A 286 25.65 1.05 12.59
CA ALA A 286 25.96 -0.33 12.17
C ALA A 286 26.54 -0.42 10.75
N ASN A 287 26.16 0.52 9.88
CA ASN A 287 26.58 0.68 8.48
C ASN A 287 26.71 -0.63 7.69
N CYS A 288 25.62 -1.39 7.60
CA CYS A 288 25.63 -2.73 7.03
C CYS A 288 24.36 -3.05 6.21
N GLY A 289 24.41 -4.16 5.48
CA GLY A 289 23.28 -4.68 4.72
C GLY A 289 23.32 -6.20 4.64
N PHE A 290 22.15 -6.82 4.50
CA PHE A 290 21.92 -8.25 4.53
C PHE A 290 21.01 -8.66 3.37
N ALA A 291 21.49 -9.60 2.54
CA ALA A 291 20.69 -10.17 1.46
C ALA A 291 19.91 -11.43 1.88
N SER A 292 20.16 -11.95 3.08
CA SER A 292 19.51 -13.16 3.60
C SER A 292 19.40 -13.17 5.13
N LEU A 293 18.52 -14.03 5.65
CA LEU A 293 18.39 -14.27 7.09
C LEU A 293 19.64 -14.93 7.70
N HIS A 294 20.38 -15.69 6.88
CA HIS A 294 21.63 -16.31 7.31
C HIS A 294 22.68 -15.23 7.61
N GLU A 295 22.88 -14.29 6.69
CA GLU A 295 23.80 -13.16 6.89
C GLU A 295 23.46 -12.36 8.16
N LEU A 296 22.18 -12.04 8.36
CA LEU A 296 21.72 -11.35 9.56
C LEU A 296 22.08 -12.11 10.84
N ARG A 297 21.86 -13.43 10.88
CA ARG A 297 22.14 -14.26 12.06
C ARG A 297 23.65 -14.40 12.33
N VAL A 298 24.47 -14.55 11.29
CA VAL A 298 25.94 -14.59 11.42
C VAL A 298 26.47 -13.26 11.97
N TYR A 299 25.94 -12.14 11.48
CA TYR A 299 26.28 -10.81 11.99
C TYR A 299 25.87 -10.65 13.46
N ALA A 300 24.64 -11.03 13.81
CA ALA A 300 24.11 -10.90 15.17
C ALA A 300 24.88 -11.77 16.19
N ALA A 301 25.47 -12.89 15.75
CA ALA A 301 26.36 -13.73 16.55
C ALA A 301 27.77 -13.15 16.72
N GLY A 302 28.08 -11.99 16.14
CA GLY A 302 29.39 -11.33 16.24
C GLY A 302 30.45 -11.85 15.26
N ASN A 303 30.09 -12.69 14.29
CA ASN A 303 31.04 -13.35 13.41
C ASN A 303 31.28 -12.58 12.09
N LYS A 304 31.82 -11.34 12.21
CA LYS A 304 32.02 -10.43 11.08
C LYS A 304 32.96 -10.99 9.99
N ARG A 305 33.98 -11.78 10.38
CA ARG A 305 34.89 -12.44 9.42
C ARG A 305 34.17 -13.48 8.57
N MET A 306 33.33 -14.31 9.18
CA MET A 306 32.53 -15.31 8.46
C MET A 306 31.54 -14.65 7.50
N LEU A 307 30.92 -13.54 7.91
CA LEU A 307 30.03 -12.78 7.03
C LEU A 307 30.77 -12.24 5.79
N GLN A 308 31.98 -11.70 5.95
CA GLN A 308 32.77 -11.21 4.83
C GLN A 308 33.16 -12.32 3.87
N LEU A 309 33.56 -13.49 4.40
CA LEU A 309 33.89 -14.66 3.58
C LEU A 309 32.67 -15.15 2.79
N TYR A 310 31.50 -15.20 3.42
CA TYR A 310 30.25 -15.60 2.75
C TYR A 310 29.90 -14.67 1.59
N LYS A 311 30.00 -13.34 1.80
CA LYS A 311 29.73 -12.34 0.76
C LYS A 311 30.69 -12.41 -0.43
N ASN A 312 31.92 -12.88 -0.22
CA ASN A 312 32.91 -13.01 -1.30
C ASN A 312 32.72 -14.28 -2.15
N LEU A 313 31.89 -15.23 -1.70
CA LEU A 313 31.68 -16.53 -2.36
C LEU A 313 30.40 -16.60 -3.21
N MET A 314 29.54 -15.59 -3.09
CA MET A 314 28.26 -15.45 -3.80
C MET A 314 28.38 -14.38 -4.88
#